data_AF-A0A0F0GHA9-F1
#
_entry.id   AF-A0A0F0GHA9-F1
#
_cell.length_a   1.000
_cell.length_b   1.000
_cell.length_c   1.000
_cell.angle_alpha   90.00
_cell.angle_beta   90.00
_cell.angle_gamma   90.00
#
_symmetry.space_group_name_H-M   'P 1'
#
loop_
_entity.id
_entity.type
_entity.pdbx_description
1 polymer ?
#
loop_
_entity_poly.entity_id
_entity_poly.type
_entity_poly.pdbx_seq_one_letter_code
_entity_poly.pdbx_strand_id
1 'polypeptide(L)' 'MCGAAGTARSAPAEQVEPTGRTVDFTGAWKFLLVNKTGADAPQPAASDPAWRDTRLPHDWSIGHDPAQGAHTNSGT' A
#
# COMPACT_ATOMS: atom_id res chain seq x y z
N MET A 1 25.04 8.89 -22.49
CA MET A 1 24.29 10.00 -21.85
C MET A 1 23.91 9.55 -20.45
N CYS A 2 24.47 10.14 -19.40
CA CYS A 2 24.13 9.79 -18.01
C CYS A 2 22.85 10.56 -17.62
N GLY A 3 21.78 9.83 -17.29
CA GLY A 3 20.56 10.41 -16.74
C GLY A 3 20.75 10.73 -15.26
N ALA A 4 20.41 11.95 -14.84
CA ALA A 4 20.44 12.36 -13.44
C ALA A 4 19.42 11.54 -12.63
N ALA A 5 19.88 10.91 -11.54
CA ALA A 5 19.00 10.28 -10.57
C ALA A 5 18.20 11.36 -9.83
N GLY A 6 16.89 11.42 -10.09
CA GLY A 6 15.98 12.29 -9.35
C GLY A 6 15.99 11.91 -7.87
N THR A 7 16.29 12.87 -7.00
CA THR A 7 16.26 12.66 -5.55
C THR A 7 14.82 12.44 -5.10
N ALA A 8 14.55 11.19 -4.70
CA ALA A 8 13.40 10.77 -3.94
C ALA A 8 13.10 11.71 -2.77
N ARG A 9 12.03 12.53 -2.85
CA ARG A 9 11.56 13.28 -1.69
C ARG A 9 10.70 12.36 -0.84
N SER A 10 11.27 11.86 0.25
CA SER A 10 10.54 11.08 1.25
C SER A 10 9.38 11.92 1.79
N ALA A 11 8.19 11.32 1.88
CA ALA A 11 7.06 11.91 2.59
C ALA A 11 7.47 12.17 4.06
N PRO A 12 6.96 13.24 4.69
CA PRO A 12 7.21 13.47 6.11
C PRO A 12 6.75 12.25 6.91
N ALA A 13 7.64 11.72 7.75
CA ALA A 13 7.30 10.62 8.63
C ALA A 13 6.19 11.05 9.59
N GLU A 14 5.15 10.23 9.74
CA GLU A 14 4.15 10.43 10.78
C GLU A 14 4.86 10.33 12.14
N GLN A 15 4.81 11.41 12.92
CA GLN A 15 5.40 11.45 14.25
C GLN A 15 4.47 10.67 15.19
N VAL A 16 4.94 9.51 15.63
CA VAL A 16 4.24 8.70 16.63
C VAL A 16 4.77 9.08 18.00
N GLU A 17 3.97 9.83 18.76
CA GLU A 17 4.29 10.17 20.14
C GLU A 17 4.18 8.91 21.02
N PRO A 18 5.27 8.47 21.67
CA PRO A 18 5.23 7.29 22.53
C PRO A 18 4.53 7.64 23.85
N THR A 19 3.23 7.39 23.91
CA THR A 19 2.41 7.61 25.12
C THR A 19 2.48 6.46 26.13
N GLY A 20 3.27 5.41 25.86
CA GLY A 20 3.43 4.23 26.72
C GLY A 20 4.27 3.11 26.09
N ARG A 21 4.13 1.87 26.60
CA ARG A 21 4.84 0.68 26.07
C ARG A 21 4.35 0.23 24.69
N THR A 22 3.18 0.70 24.27
CA THR A 22 2.55 0.36 23.00
C THR A 22 2.36 1.63 22.18
N VAL A 23 2.54 1.53 20.87
CA VAL A 23 2.32 2.61 19.91
C VAL A 23 1.34 2.18 18.82
N ASP A 24 0.55 3.12 18.32
CA ASP A 24 -0.26 2.88 17.13
C ASP A 24 0.64 2.92 15.89
N PHE A 25 0.73 1.80 15.17
CA PHE A 25 1.55 1.65 13.97
C PHE A 25 0.69 1.43 12.71
N THR A 26 -0.51 2.01 12.71
CA THR A 26 -1.43 1.93 11.57
C THR A 26 -1.21 3.02 10.51
N GLY A 27 -0.51 4.10 10.87
CA GLY A 27 -0.27 5.26 10.03
C GLY A 27 0.91 5.15 9.05
N ALA A 28 1.06 6.14 8.17
CA ALA A 28 2.14 6.30 7.19
C ALA A 28 2.47 5.08 6.30
N TRP A 29 1.50 4.20 6.06
CA TRP A 29 1.70 3.08 5.13
C TRP A 29 1.58 3.56 3.68
N LYS A 30 2.35 2.91 2.79
CA LYS A 30 2.19 3.03 1.35
C LYS A 30 1.71 1.71 0.76
N PHE A 31 0.85 1.77 -0.25
CA PHE A 31 0.27 0.60 -0.91
C PHE A 31 0.30 0.73 -2.43
N LEU A 32 0.58 -0.36 -3.12
CA LEU A 32 0.40 -0.50 -4.57
C LEU A 32 -0.07 -1.93 -4.87
N LEU A 33 -1.16 -2.07 -5.63
CA LEU A 33 -1.59 -3.36 -6.14
C LEU A 33 -0.90 -3.64 -7.47
N VAL A 34 0.16 -4.44 -7.46
CA VAL A 34 0.95 -4.78 -8.67
C VAL A 34 0.45 -6.04 -9.38
N ASN A 35 -0.12 -7.00 -8.65
CA ASN A 35 -0.71 -8.22 -9.20
C ASN A 35 -1.81 -8.76 -8.26
N LYS A 36 -2.65 -9.65 -8.79
CA LYS A 36 -3.65 -10.43 -8.02
C LYS A 36 -3.33 -11.93 -8.00
N THR A 37 -2.14 -12.32 -8.46
CA THR A 37 -1.74 -13.73 -8.60
C THR A 37 -1.17 -14.31 -7.32
N GLY A 38 -0.88 -13.47 -6.32
CA GLY A 38 -0.22 -13.87 -5.08
C GLY A 38 1.30 -13.99 -5.21
N ALA A 39 1.86 -13.58 -6.35
CA ALA A 39 3.31 -13.48 -6.50
C ALA A 39 3.83 -12.25 -5.73
N ASP A 40 5.05 -12.36 -5.19
CA ASP A 40 5.68 -11.25 -4.47
C ASP A 40 5.82 -10.02 -5.37
N ALA A 41 5.55 -8.85 -4.78
CA ALA A 41 5.80 -7.59 -5.45
C ALA A 41 7.32 -7.36 -5.58
N PRO A 42 7.79 -6.77 -6.69
CA PRO A 42 9.17 -6.31 -6.75
C PRO A 42 9.43 -5.25 -5.69
N GLN A 43 10.67 -5.16 -5.21
CA GLN A 43 11.09 -4.11 -4.29
C GLN A 43 10.81 -2.73 -4.93
N PRO A 44 10.08 -1.83 -4.26
CA PRO A 44 9.81 -0.52 -4.82
C PRO A 44 11.07 0.34 -4.91
N ALA A 45 11.10 1.24 -5.90
CA ALA A 45 12.05 2.33 -5.90
C ALA A 45 11.75 3.26 -4.71
N ALA A 46 12.79 3.87 -4.12
CA ALA A 46 12.69 4.67 -2.89
C ALA A 46 11.67 5.82 -2.95
N SER A 47 11.31 6.30 -4.14
CA SER A 47 10.24 7.29 -4.36
C SER A 47 9.37 6.93 -5.54
N ASP A 48 8.92 5.69 -5.62
CA ASP A 48 7.95 5.32 -6.65
C ASP A 48 6.62 6.08 -6.39
N PRO A 49 6.24 7.05 -7.25
CA PRO A 49 5.04 7.84 -7.05
C PRO A 49 3.76 7.03 -7.27
N ALA A 50 3.84 5.80 -7.80
CA ALA A 50 2.69 4.92 -7.96
C ALA A 50 2.15 4.41 -6.61
N TRP A 51 2.99 4.40 -5.58
CA TRP A 51 2.60 3.96 -4.24
C TRP A 51 1.78 5.04 -3.54
N ARG A 52 0.50 4.74 -3.30
CA ARG A 52 -0.42 5.65 -2.62
C ARG A 52 -0.31 5.53 -1.10
N ASP A 53 -0.57 6.63 -0.41
CA ASP A 53 -0.69 6.63 1.05
C ASP A 53 -1.95 5.86 1.49
N THR A 54 -1.84 5.12 2.60
CA THR A 54 -2.95 4.38 3.22
C THR A 54 -2.76 4.29 4.74
N ARG A 55 -3.80 3.84 5.46
CA ARG A 55 -3.79 3.53 6.90
C ARG A 55 -4.34 2.13 7.13
N LEU A 56 -3.82 1.44 8.14
CA LEU A 56 -4.32 0.12 8.54
C LEU A 56 -5.50 0.21 9.54
N PRO A 57 -6.36 -0.83 9.63
CA PRO A 57 -6.44 -1.98 8.73
C PRO A 57 -6.94 -1.56 7.33
N HIS A 58 -6.35 -2.12 6.28
CA HIS A 58 -6.76 -1.88 4.90
C HIS A 58 -7.11 -3.20 4.20
N ASP A 59 -8.35 -3.32 3.73
CA ASP A 59 -8.76 -4.35 2.79
C ASP A 59 -8.68 -3.75 1.38
N TRP A 60 -7.79 -4.26 0.54
CA TRP A 60 -7.63 -3.77 -0.82
C TRP A 60 -8.73 -4.29 -1.75
N SER A 61 -9.34 -5.43 -1.43
CA SER A 61 -10.27 -6.14 -2.31
C SER A 61 -11.64 -5.45 -2.36
N ILE A 62 -12.07 -4.85 -1.26
CA ILE A 62 -13.36 -4.14 -1.14
C ILE A 62 -13.49 -2.95 -2.10
N GLY A 63 -12.36 -2.38 -2.54
CA GLY A 63 -12.33 -1.27 -3.49
C GLY A 63 -12.54 -1.69 -4.95
N HIS A 64 -12.72 -2.99 -5.22
CA HIS A 64 -12.99 -3.51 -6.56
C HIS A 64 -14.44 -3.95 -6.69
N ASP A 65 -14.99 -3.78 -7.89
CA ASP A 65 -16.27 -4.39 -8.22
C ASP A 65 -16.16 -5.93 -8.10
N PRO A 66 -17.17 -6.59 -7.50
CA PRO A 66 -17.24 -8.03 -7.49
C PRO A 66 -17.19 -8.59 -8.91
N ALA A 67 -16.26 -9.52 -9.17
CA ALA A 67 -16.20 -10.23 -10.44
C ALA A 67 -17.05 -11.51 -10.37
N GLN A 68 -17.84 -11.77 -11.41
CA GLN A 68 -18.53 -13.04 -11.58
C GLN A 68 -17.52 -14.17 -11.85
N GLY A 69 -17.69 -15.32 -11.20
CA GLY A 69 -16.79 -16.46 -11.30
C GLY A 69 -17.31 -17.69 -10.57
N ALA A 70 -16.55 -18.80 -10.61
CA ALA A 70 -16.94 -20.09 -10.03
C ALA A 70 -17.24 -20.05 -8.51
N HIS A 71 -16.83 -18.98 -7.83
CA HIS A 71 -17.00 -18.78 -6.39
C HIS A 71 -17.81 -17.51 -6.06
N THR A 72 -18.47 -16.92 -7.06
CA THR A 72 -19.29 -15.72 -6.88
C THR A 72 -20.75 -16.14 -6.88
N ASN A 73 -21.35 -16.11 -5.70
CA ASN A 73 -22.73 -16.56 -5.51
C ASN A 73 -23.58 -15.35 -5.15
N SER A 74 -24.76 -15.20 -5.77
CA SER A 74 -25.78 -14.28 -5.26
C SER A 74 -26.39 -14.95 -4.02
N GLY A 75 -25.84 -14.69 -2.83
CA GLY A 75 -26.38 -15.24 -1.58
C GLY A 75 -27.89 -14.92 -1.49
N THR A 76 -28.69 -15.95 -1.24
CA THR A 76 -30.13 -15.86 -0.92
C THR A 76 -30.35 -16.00 0.57
#